data_AF-A0A3B0RCV1-F1
#
_entry.id   AF-A0A3B0RCV1-F1
#
_cell.length_a   1.000
_cell.length_b   1.000
_cell.length_c   1.000
_cell.angle_alpha   90.00
_cell.angle_beta   90.00
_cell.angle_gamma   90.00
#
_symmetry.space_group_name_H-M   'P 1'
#
loop_
_entity.id
_entity.type
_entity.pdbx_description
1 polymer ?
#
loop_
_entity_poly.entity_id
_entity_poly.type
_entity_poly.pdbx_seq_one_letter_code
_entity_poly.pdbx_strand_id
1 'polypeptide(L)'
;MDGEYVWGWDGLTTGGYNITNSEMGHLFYTELDNKGYYATDGTNPQPGQGFLNKGLFDNLVDNLYWSDTEYSADTTKAWLFNFNLGYQFSYAKTLTPYGLAVRDGDVPAIVPEPSTYLLLGSGIAGLILWKRKRKLTA
;
A
#
# COMPACT_ATOMS: atom_id res chain seq x y z
N MET A 1 4.53 2.76 -12.69
CA MET A 1 4.64 1.61 -13.62
C MET A 1 4.42 2.20 -14.99
N ASP A 2 5.51 2.47 -15.70
CA ASP A 2 5.50 3.36 -16.85
C ASP A 2 6.10 2.59 -18.02
N GLY A 3 5.34 2.43 -19.10
CA GLY A 3 5.78 1.63 -20.25
C GLY A 3 4.63 1.18 -21.15
N GLU A 4 4.97 0.41 -22.18
CA GLU A 4 4.01 -0.21 -23.08
C GLU A 4 3.14 -1.21 -22.33
N TYR A 5 1.86 -1.31 -22.70
CA TYR A 5 0.96 -2.29 -22.14
C TYR A 5 1.30 -3.69 -22.66
N VAL A 6 1.80 -4.53 -21.76
CA VAL A 6 2.08 -5.95 -21.97
C VAL A 6 1.14 -6.70 -21.05
N TRP A 7 0.29 -7.56 -21.60
CA TRP A 7 -0.68 -8.30 -20.81
C TRP A 7 -0.07 -9.59 -20.24
N GLY A 8 -0.39 -9.89 -18.98
CA GLY A 8 -0.10 -11.17 -18.35
C GLY A 8 -0.96 -11.43 -17.11
N TRP A 9 -0.75 -12.57 -16.48
CA TRP A 9 -1.45 -12.97 -15.26
C TRP A 9 -0.53 -13.32 -14.09
N ASP A 10 0.77 -13.44 -14.32
CA ASP A 10 1.76 -13.89 -13.34
C ASP A 10 2.39 -12.74 -12.54
N GLY A 11 2.02 -11.49 -12.85
CA GLY A 11 2.58 -10.29 -12.22
C GLY A 11 3.89 -9.80 -12.83
N LEU A 12 4.41 -10.45 -13.88
CA LEU A 12 5.71 -10.11 -14.50
C LEU A 12 5.60 -9.11 -15.65
N THR A 13 4.39 -8.67 -15.96
CA THR A 13 4.08 -7.79 -17.08
C THR A 13 3.70 -6.38 -16.59
N THR A 14 3.28 -5.48 -17.49
CA THR A 14 2.93 -4.09 -17.12
C THR A 14 1.43 -3.88 -16.97
N GLY A 15 0.60 -4.75 -17.55
CA GLY A 15 -0.84 -4.77 -17.40
C GLY A 15 -1.34 -6.21 -17.27
N GLY A 16 -2.45 -6.42 -16.57
CA GLY A 16 -2.82 -7.77 -16.18
C GLY A 16 -3.23 -7.92 -14.73
N TYR A 17 -3.02 -9.15 -14.26
CA TYR A 17 -3.29 -9.59 -12.89
C TYR A 17 -1.97 -9.83 -12.15
N ASN A 18 -2.05 -9.84 -10.83
CA ASN A 18 -0.94 -10.04 -9.89
C ASN A 18 0.18 -9.01 -10.02
N ILE A 19 -0.15 -7.85 -10.60
CA ILE A 19 0.76 -6.69 -10.73
C ILE A 19 0.84 -6.02 -9.36
N THR A 20 1.89 -6.28 -8.58
CA THR A 20 2.08 -5.72 -7.22
C THR A 20 3.09 -4.58 -7.16
N ASN A 21 3.72 -4.28 -8.28
CA ASN A 21 4.75 -3.26 -8.43
C ASN A 21 4.16 -1.86 -8.78
N SER A 22 2.84 -1.75 -8.93
CA SER A 22 2.10 -0.49 -8.98
C SER A 22 1.50 -0.17 -7.62
N GLU A 23 1.27 1.10 -7.31
CA GLU A 23 0.69 1.51 -6.01
C GLU A 23 -0.69 0.87 -5.76
N MET A 24 -1.58 0.88 -6.76
CA MET A 24 -2.92 0.31 -6.61
C MET A 24 -2.90 -1.21 -6.59
N GLY A 25 -2.02 -1.83 -7.37
CA GLY A 25 -1.79 -3.26 -7.32
C GLY A 25 -1.24 -3.71 -5.96
N HIS A 26 -0.25 -3.00 -5.41
CA HIS A 26 0.29 -3.24 -4.07
C HIS A 26 -0.80 -3.10 -3.00
N LEU A 27 -1.61 -2.04 -3.06
CA LEU A 27 -2.73 -1.86 -2.15
C LEU A 27 -3.71 -3.05 -2.22
N PHE A 28 -4.11 -3.46 -3.42
CA PHE A 28 -5.09 -4.54 -3.59
C PHE A 28 -4.56 -5.91 -3.14
N TYR A 29 -3.38 -6.30 -3.63
CA TYR A 29 -2.84 -7.65 -3.47
C TYR A 29 -2.05 -7.82 -2.16
N THR A 30 -1.28 -6.80 -1.75
CA THR A 30 -0.35 -6.92 -0.63
C THR A 30 -0.95 -6.38 0.67
N GLU A 31 -1.51 -5.17 0.65
CA GLU A 31 -2.03 -4.55 1.88
C GLU A 31 -3.42 -5.07 2.27
N LEU A 32 -4.29 -5.27 1.27
CA LEU A 32 -5.65 -5.73 1.48
C LEU A 32 -5.80 -7.26 1.37
N ASP A 33 -4.76 -7.98 0.93
CA ASP A 33 -4.78 -9.45 0.74
C ASP A 33 -5.97 -9.92 -0.13
N ASN A 34 -6.37 -9.11 -1.11
CA ASN A 34 -7.36 -9.51 -2.10
C ASN A 34 -6.72 -10.38 -3.19
N LYS A 35 -7.55 -11.20 -3.83
CA LYS A 35 -7.14 -12.08 -4.92
C LYS A 35 -7.75 -11.62 -6.23
N GLY A 36 -6.93 -11.56 -7.28
CA GLY A 36 -7.40 -11.21 -8.61
C GLY A 36 -8.14 -12.36 -9.27
N TYR A 37 -8.76 -12.11 -10.42
CA TYR A 37 -9.48 -13.14 -11.15
C TYR A 37 -8.58 -14.29 -11.65
N TYR A 38 -7.31 -14.00 -11.97
CA TYR A 38 -6.30 -14.99 -12.31
C TYR A 38 -5.31 -15.20 -11.17
N ALA A 39 -4.99 -16.47 -10.90
CA ALA A 39 -3.84 -16.85 -10.09
C ALA A 39 -2.53 -16.76 -10.91
N THR A 40 -1.39 -16.75 -10.22
CA THR A 40 -0.07 -16.66 -10.85
C THR A 40 0.27 -17.88 -11.73
N ASP A 41 -0.33 -19.04 -11.48
CA ASP A 41 -0.20 -20.24 -12.31
C ASP A 41 -1.16 -20.26 -13.53
N GLY A 42 -1.95 -19.20 -13.71
CA GLY A 42 -2.94 -19.07 -14.79
C GLY A 42 -4.31 -19.62 -14.44
N THR A 43 -4.53 -20.19 -13.25
CA THR A 43 -5.86 -20.65 -12.81
C THR A 43 -6.85 -19.51 -12.81
N ASN A 44 -7.95 -19.67 -13.54
CA ASN A 44 -9.03 -18.69 -13.63
C ASN A 44 -10.40 -19.40 -13.76
N PRO A 45 -11.42 -18.98 -12.99
CA PRO A 45 -11.36 -18.04 -11.88
C PRO A 45 -10.50 -18.57 -10.71
N GLN A 46 -9.67 -17.71 -10.13
CA GLN A 46 -8.90 -18.03 -8.93
C GLN A 46 -9.86 -18.28 -7.74
N PRO A 47 -9.71 -19.40 -7.00
CA PRO A 47 -10.52 -19.64 -5.81
C PRO A 47 -10.36 -18.53 -4.76
N GLY A 48 -11.48 -17.97 -4.32
CA GLY A 48 -11.51 -16.86 -3.35
C GLY A 48 -11.12 -15.50 -3.94
N GLN A 49 -11.16 -15.34 -5.27
CA GLN A 49 -10.97 -14.05 -5.93
C GLN A 49 -12.03 -13.02 -5.57
N GLY A 50 -11.66 -11.75 -5.74
CA GLY A 50 -12.54 -10.59 -5.64
C GLY A 50 -12.04 -9.56 -4.63
N PHE A 51 -12.76 -8.43 -4.59
CA PHE A 51 -12.59 -7.40 -3.58
C PHE A 51 -13.32 -7.78 -2.28
N LEU A 52 -12.66 -8.58 -1.45
CA LEU A 52 -13.25 -9.14 -0.22
C LEU A 52 -12.82 -8.37 1.04
N ASN A 53 -11.72 -7.62 0.95
CA ASN A 53 -11.17 -6.85 2.05
C ASN A 53 -10.90 -5.41 1.58
N LYS A 54 -11.48 -4.45 2.30
CA LYS A 54 -11.25 -3.02 2.10
C LYS A 54 -10.46 -2.36 3.22
N GLY A 55 -9.95 -3.15 4.18
CA GLY A 55 -9.19 -2.65 5.31
C GLY A 55 -9.94 -1.57 6.09
N LEU A 56 -9.24 -0.46 6.38
CA LEU A 56 -9.78 0.70 7.10
C LEU A 56 -10.47 1.71 6.17
N PHE A 57 -10.61 1.41 4.88
CA PHE A 57 -11.22 2.34 3.94
C PHE A 57 -12.75 2.25 4.00
N ASP A 58 -13.40 3.34 4.43
CA ASP A 58 -14.86 3.39 4.47
C ASP A 58 -15.48 3.37 3.06
N ASN A 59 -14.87 4.10 2.12
CA ASN A 59 -15.41 4.38 0.78
C ASN A 59 -14.61 3.75 -0.37
N LEU A 60 -13.77 2.76 -0.08
CA LEU A 60 -13.14 1.95 -1.13
C LEU A 60 -14.14 0.88 -1.57
N VAL A 61 -14.45 0.85 -2.86
CA VAL A 61 -15.48 0.00 -3.47
C VAL A 61 -14.88 -0.81 -4.62
N ASP A 62 -15.56 -1.87 -5.03
CA ASP A 62 -15.16 -2.77 -6.11
C ASP A 62 -15.39 -2.14 -7.50
N ASN A 63 -14.63 -1.09 -7.83
CA ASN A 63 -14.80 -0.34 -9.08
C ASN A 63 -13.47 -0.03 -9.76
N LEU A 64 -13.54 0.73 -10.86
CA LEU A 64 -12.39 1.27 -11.57
C LEU A 64 -11.84 2.50 -10.85
N TYR A 65 -10.52 2.56 -10.72
CA TYR A 65 -9.80 3.70 -10.18
C TYR A 65 -8.74 4.17 -11.17
N TRP A 66 -8.60 5.49 -11.32
CA TRP A 66 -7.45 6.07 -12.01
C TRP A 66 -6.17 5.85 -11.20
N SER A 67 -5.06 5.58 -11.88
CA SER A 67 -3.74 5.94 -11.34
C SER A 67 -3.35 7.34 -11.83
N ASP A 68 -2.42 7.99 -11.14
CA ASP A 68 -1.86 9.29 -11.57
C ASP A 68 -0.90 9.16 -12.77
N THR A 69 -0.86 7.99 -13.41
CA THR A 69 0.11 7.64 -14.45
C THR A 69 -0.53 7.72 -15.83
N GLU A 70 -0.03 8.63 -16.68
CA GLU A 70 -0.39 8.67 -18.10
C GLU A 70 0.16 7.44 -18.84
N TYR A 71 -0.59 6.93 -19.82
CA TYR A 71 -0.10 5.85 -20.67
C TYR A 71 0.83 6.42 -21.75
N SER A 72 2.14 6.22 -21.59
CA SER A 72 3.16 6.89 -22.39
C SER A 72 3.10 6.59 -23.90
N ALA A 73 2.60 5.42 -24.30
CA ALA A 73 2.48 5.07 -25.72
C ALA A 73 1.26 5.72 -26.41
N ASP A 74 0.27 6.21 -25.65
CA ASP A 74 -0.91 6.91 -26.17
C ASP A 74 -1.45 7.85 -25.10
N THR A 75 -1.12 9.14 -25.21
CA THR A 75 -1.45 10.19 -24.23
C THR A 75 -2.94 10.51 -24.15
N THR A 76 -3.77 9.93 -25.03
CA THR A 76 -5.24 9.97 -24.88
C THR A 76 -5.75 8.99 -23.81
N LYS A 77 -4.86 8.13 -23.30
CA LYS A 77 -5.14 7.11 -22.28
C LYS A 77 -4.37 7.36 -20.99
N ALA A 78 -4.87 6.76 -19.91
CA ALA A 78 -4.20 6.69 -18.62
C ALA A 78 -4.35 5.28 -18.04
N TRP A 79 -3.53 4.96 -17.04
CA TRP A 79 -3.59 3.68 -16.35
C TRP A 79 -4.73 3.64 -15.35
N LEU A 80 -5.37 2.48 -15.25
CA LEU A 80 -6.46 2.18 -14.33
C LEU A 80 -6.20 0.89 -13.59
N PHE A 81 -6.82 0.79 -12.42
CA PHE A 81 -6.93 -0.45 -11.67
C PHE A 81 -8.41 -0.78 -11.42
N ASN A 82 -8.79 -2.02 -11.73
CA ASN A 82 -10.13 -2.55 -11.46
C ASN A 82 -10.10 -3.35 -10.16
N PHE A 83 -10.64 -2.79 -9.08
CA PHE A 83 -10.72 -3.47 -7.79
C PHE A 83 -11.65 -4.68 -7.82
N ASN A 84 -12.68 -4.71 -8.66
CA ASN A 84 -13.57 -5.87 -8.76
C ASN A 84 -12.83 -7.14 -9.22
N LEU A 85 -11.83 -6.99 -10.12
CA LEU A 85 -11.11 -8.11 -10.73
C LEU A 85 -9.64 -8.22 -10.32
N GLY A 86 -9.09 -7.22 -9.64
CA GLY A 86 -7.63 -7.08 -9.45
C GLY A 86 -6.88 -6.85 -10.75
N TYR A 87 -7.45 -6.10 -11.70
CA TYR A 87 -6.91 -6.01 -13.07
C TYR A 87 -6.37 -4.61 -13.38
N GLN A 88 -5.13 -4.53 -13.84
CA GLN A 88 -4.47 -3.30 -14.28
C GLN A 88 -4.45 -3.18 -15.80
N PHE A 89 -4.87 -2.03 -16.33
CA PHE A 89 -4.90 -1.77 -17.78
C PHE A 89 -4.86 -0.28 -18.08
N SER A 90 -4.68 0.09 -19.35
CA SER A 90 -4.80 1.47 -19.80
C SER A 90 -6.07 1.69 -20.62
N TYR A 91 -6.69 2.87 -20.48
CA TYR A 91 -7.91 3.21 -21.21
C TYR A 91 -8.05 4.72 -21.42
N ALA A 92 -8.96 5.11 -22.32
CA ALA A 92 -9.21 6.49 -22.68
C ALA A 92 -9.59 7.36 -21.48
N LYS A 93 -9.00 8.56 -21.40
CA LYS A 93 -9.26 9.57 -20.35
C LYS A 93 -10.68 10.13 -20.34
N THR A 94 -11.52 9.74 -21.29
CA THR A 94 -12.94 10.09 -21.33
C THR A 94 -13.80 9.30 -20.34
N LEU A 95 -13.24 8.27 -19.69
CA LEU A 95 -13.90 7.57 -18.59
C LEU A 95 -13.98 8.43 -17.32
N THR A 96 -14.95 8.13 -16.47
CA THR A 96 -15.14 8.76 -15.15
C THR A 96 -15.03 7.74 -14.01
N PRO A 97 -13.89 7.06 -13.82
CA PRO A 97 -13.63 6.16 -12.70
C PRO A 97 -13.36 6.95 -11.41
N TYR A 98 -13.25 6.23 -10.30
CA TYR A 98 -12.95 6.82 -9.00
C TYR A 98 -11.49 7.28 -8.92
N GLY A 99 -11.23 8.23 -8.03
CA GLY A 99 -9.87 8.62 -7.64
C GLY A 99 -9.58 8.14 -6.23
N LEU A 100 -8.34 7.73 -5.98
CA LEU A 100 -7.84 7.47 -4.64
C LEU A 100 -6.75 8.51 -4.35
N ALA A 101 -7.03 9.45 -3.45
CA ALA A 101 -6.04 10.44 -3.06
C ALA A 101 -4.95 9.77 -2.21
N VAL A 102 -3.72 9.78 -2.72
CA VAL A 102 -2.53 9.31 -2.00
C VAL A 102 -1.86 10.52 -1.34
N ARG A 103 -1.34 10.34 -0.13
CA ARG A 103 -0.44 11.33 0.49
C ARG A 103 0.98 10.87 0.21
N ASP A 104 1.84 11.78 -0.23
CA ASP A 104 3.27 11.50 -0.27
C ASP A 104 3.68 11.00 1.11
N GLY A 105 4.32 9.83 1.14
CA GLY A 105 4.66 9.10 2.35
C GLY A 105 5.76 9.77 3.16
N ASP A 106 5.66 11.07 3.43
CA ASP A 106 6.29 11.70 4.58
C ASP A 106 5.55 11.20 5.84
N VAL A 107 5.64 9.88 6.05
CA VAL A 107 5.63 9.32 7.39
C VAL A 107 6.78 10.05 8.07
N PRO A 108 6.55 10.88 9.11
CA PRO A 108 7.66 11.53 9.78
C PRO A 108 8.65 10.43 10.13
N ALA A 109 9.83 10.50 9.50
CA ALA A 109 10.88 9.49 9.57
C ALA A 109 10.93 8.97 11.00
N ILE A 110 10.88 7.63 11.19
CA ILE A 110 10.96 6.92 12.47
C ILE A 110 11.59 7.87 13.47
N VAL A 111 10.75 8.51 14.30
CA VAL A 111 11.22 9.54 15.21
C VAL A 111 12.36 8.86 15.94
N PRO A 112 13.62 9.30 15.79
CA PRO A 112 14.67 8.78 16.65
C PRO A 112 14.11 8.97 18.04
N GLU A 113 14.19 8.01 18.95
CA GLU A 113 13.81 8.27 20.34
C GLU A 113 15.05 8.84 21.06
N PRO A 114 15.41 10.14 20.96
CA PRO A 114 16.49 10.68 21.77
C PRO A 114 16.07 10.75 23.25
N SER A 115 14.76 10.66 23.54
CA SER A 115 14.21 10.84 24.89
C SER A 115 14.12 9.57 25.72
N THR A 116 14.00 8.38 25.14
CA THR A 116 13.74 7.16 25.94
C THR A 116 14.95 6.75 26.76
N TYR A 117 16.16 6.82 26.20
CA TYR A 117 17.38 6.56 26.95
C TYR A 117 17.69 7.64 28.00
N LEU A 118 17.37 8.90 27.70
CA LEU A 118 17.52 10.00 28.65
C LEU A 118 16.52 9.90 29.80
N LEU A 119 15.27 9.55 29.53
CA LEU A 119 14.23 9.34 30.53
C LEU A 119 14.53 8.11 31.38
N LEU A 120 14.90 6.99 30.76
CA LEU A 120 15.29 5.77 31.46
C LEU A 120 16.55 6.00 32.30
N GLY A 121 17.56 6.63 31.74
CA GLY A 121 18.81 6.95 32.42
C GLY A 121 18.61 7.92 33.59
N SER A 122 17.83 8.98 33.41
CA SER A 122 17.51 9.93 34.48
C SER A 122 16.63 9.30 35.57
N GLY A 123 15.69 8.42 35.20
CA GLY A 123 14.89 7.65 36.15
C GLY A 123 15.74 6.70 37.01
N ILE A 124 16.64 5.94 36.39
CA ILE A 124 17.57 5.04 37.10
C ILE A 124 18.51 5.84 38.01
N ALA A 125 19.10 6.94 37.51
CA ALA A 125 19.97 7.80 38.29
C ALA A 125 19.23 8.40 39.51
N GLY A 126 17.99 8.85 39.32
CA GLY A 126 17.12 9.34 40.39
C GLY A 126 16.88 8.28 41.48
N LEU A 127 16.58 7.04 41.10
CA LEU A 127 16.38 5.93 42.04
C LEU A 127 17.65 5.57 42.82
N ILE A 128 18.82 5.58 42.17
CA ILE A 128 20.11 5.32 42.82
C ILE A 128 20.43 6.42 43.86
N LEU A 129 20.25 7.69 43.48
CA LEU A 129 20.50 8.83 44.36
C LEU A 129 19.55 8.81 45.57
N TRP A 130 18.28 8.47 45.37
CA TRP A 130 17.30 8.34 46.44
C TRP A 130 17.65 7.24 47.44
N LYS A 131 18.07 6.05 46.96
CA LYS A 131 18.51 4.95 47.82
C LYS A 131 19.74 5.32 48.67
N ARG A 132 20.69 6.09 48.09
CA ARG A 132 21.87 6.58 48.83
C ARG A 132 21.52 7.57 49.93
N LYS A 133 20.61 8.51 49.68
CA LYS A 133 20.15 9.45 50.73
C LYS A 133 19.53 8.75 51.93
N ARG A 134 18.69 7.73 51.68
CA ARG A 134 18.05 6.94 52.75
C ARG A 134 19.02 6.16 53.64
N LYS A 135 20.19 5.75 53.12
CA LYS A 135 21.23 5.08 53.90
C LYS A 135 22.09 6.01 54.75
N LEU A 136 22.10 7.32 54.44
CA LEU A 136 22.85 8.32 55.18
C LEU A 136 22.03 8.97 56.31
N THR A 137 20.72 8.71 56.34
CA THR A 137 19.76 9.25 57.32
C THR A 137 19.25 8.18 58.31
N ALA A 138 19.82 6.98 58.26
CA ALA A 138 19.63 5.89 59.21
C ALA A 138 20.97 5.63 59.91
#